data_AF-A0A8T5U9M4-F1
#
_entry.id   AF-A0A8T5U9M4-F1
#
_cell.length_a   1.000
_cell.length_b   1.000
_cell.length_c   1.000
_cell.angle_alpha   90.00
_cell.angle_beta   90.00
_cell.angle_gamma   90.00
#
_symmetry.space_group_name_H-M   'P 1'
#
loop_
_entity.id
_entity.type
_entity.pdbx_description
1 polymer ?
#
loop_
_entity_poly.entity_id
_entity_poly.type
_entity_poly.pdbx_seq_one_letter_code
_entity_poly.pdbx_strand_id
1 'polypeptide(L)'
;MDFFSRNLRETIEAINKLIDNNINLVTTKSIRRCNNIKASNRSKINFIWRSLNYLEKEGILEMNGQYSPKTYKIKSHQKIDIDDIISQIEENRK
;
A
#
# COMPACT_ATOMS: atom_id res chain seq x y z
N MET A 1 9.47 -12.62 8.96
CA MET A 1 9.15 -11.46 8.09
C MET A 1 10.21 -10.39 8.26
N ASP A 2 10.78 -9.94 7.15
CA ASP A 2 11.71 -8.82 7.16
C ASP A 2 10.99 -7.50 7.50
N PHE A 3 11.77 -6.43 7.72
CA PHE A 3 11.22 -5.13 8.05
C PHE A 3 10.31 -4.56 6.94
N PHE A 4 10.60 -4.83 5.67
CA PHE A 4 9.80 -4.36 4.54
C PHE A 4 8.45 -5.07 4.46
N SER A 5 8.41 -6.40 4.52
CA SER A 5 7.24 -7.27 4.53
C SER A 5 6.23 -6.83 5.60
N ARG A 6 6.73 -6.51 6.81
CA ARG A 6 5.87 -6.02 7.88
C ARG A 6 5.19 -4.68 7.54
N ASN A 7 5.93 -3.72 6.97
CA ASN A 7 5.37 -2.42 6.60
C ASN A 7 4.47 -2.52 5.36
N LEU A 8 4.78 -3.43 4.43
CA LEU A 8 3.93 -3.72 3.29
C LEU A 8 2.61 -4.33 3.74
N ARG A 9 2.64 -5.31 4.65
CA ARG A 9 1.45 -5.89 5.27
C ARG A 9 0.56 -4.81 5.90
N GLU A 10 1.13 -3.95 6.75
CA GLU A 10 0.39 -2.81 7.35
C GLU A 10 -0.20 -1.86 6.29
N THR A 11 0.47 -1.71 5.14
CA THR A 11 0.00 -0.89 4.02
C THR A 11 -1.17 -1.56 3.29
N ILE A 12 -1.07 -2.85 2.99
CA ILE A 12 -2.12 -3.63 2.32
C ILE A 12 -3.35 -3.75 3.22
N GLU A 13 -3.18 -3.99 4.51
CA GLU A 13 -4.29 -3.99 5.47
C GLU A 13 -5.05 -2.66 5.46
N ALA A 14 -4.34 -1.53 5.38
CA ALA A 14 -4.98 -0.23 5.25
C ALA A 14 -5.71 -0.07 3.91
N ILE A 15 -5.15 -0.59 2.80
CA ILE A 15 -5.82 -0.58 1.50
C ILE A 15 -7.10 -1.42 1.56
N ASN A 16 -7.05 -2.63 2.11
CA ASN A 16 -8.22 -3.50 2.26
C ASN A 16 -9.30 -2.85 3.11
N LYS A 17 -8.93 -2.14 4.18
CA LYS A 17 -9.89 -1.32 4.96
C LYS A 17 -10.50 -0.20 4.13
N LEU A 18 -9.75 0.43 3.22
CA LEU A 18 -10.29 1.46 2.33
C LEU A 18 -11.24 0.86 1.29
N ILE A 19 -10.94 -0.33 0.76
CA ILE A 19 -11.83 -1.11 -0.12
C ILE A 19 -13.15 -1.43 0.60
N ASP A 20 -13.08 -1.90 1.85
CA ASP A 20 -14.26 -2.18 2.69
C ASP A 20 -15.15 -0.93 2.88
N ASN A 21 -14.57 0.27 2.78
CA ASN A 21 -15.28 1.55 2.84
C ASN A 21 -15.67 2.11 1.46
N ASN A 22 -15.59 1.31 0.39
CA ASN A 22 -15.85 1.70 -1.00
C ASN A 22 -14.93 2.83 -1.53
N ILE A 23 -13.74 2.97 -0.97
CA ILE A 23 -12.74 3.97 -1.40
C ILE A 23 -11.80 3.32 -2.42
N ASN A 24 -11.93 3.72 -3.68
CA ASN A 24 -11.17 3.16 -4.80
C ASN A 24 -9.89 3.96 -5.12
N LEU A 25 -9.68 5.09 -4.43
CA LEU A 25 -8.52 5.97 -4.59
C LEU A 25 -7.70 6.02 -3.31
N VAL A 26 -6.42 5.67 -3.43
CA VAL A 26 -5.47 5.56 -2.34
C VAL A 26 -4.33 6.54 -2.54
N THR A 27 -4.00 7.22 -1.45
CA THR A 27 -2.84 8.12 -1.33
C THR A 27 -2.03 7.76 -0.10
N THR A 28 -0.76 8.15 -0.07
CA THR A 28 0.07 8.03 1.14
C THR A 28 -0.61 8.68 2.36
N LYS A 29 -1.33 9.80 2.15
CA LYS A 29 -2.08 10.49 3.21
C LYS A 29 -3.25 9.65 3.74
N SER A 30 -4.00 8.98 2.85
CA SER A 30 -5.13 8.12 3.25
C SER A 30 -4.66 6.92 4.07
N ILE A 31 -3.60 6.23 3.64
CA ILE A 31 -3.02 5.10 4.39
C ILE A 31 -2.45 5.56 5.73
N ARG A 32 -1.73 6.68 5.75
CA ARG A 32 -1.22 7.27 7.00
C ARG A 32 -2.34 7.52 8.01
N ARG A 33 -3.48 8.06 7.55
CA ARG A 33 -4.65 8.32 8.40
C ARG A 33 -5.30 7.01 8.86
N CYS A 34 -5.45 6.03 7.98
CA CYS A 34 -6.00 4.72 8.31
C CYS A 34 -5.19 4.02 9.41
N ASN A 35 -3.85 4.14 9.36
CA ASN A 35 -2.93 3.54 10.33
C ASN A 35 -2.60 4.46 11.53
N ASN A 36 -3.28 5.60 11.70
CA ASN A 36 -3.03 6.56 12.78
C ASN A 36 -1.56 7.00 12.93
N ILE A 37 -0.82 7.08 11.83
CA ILE A 37 0.60 7.45 11.83
C ILE A 37 0.73 8.97 11.91
N LYS A 38 1.50 9.48 12.89
CA LYS A 38 1.79 10.92 13.03
C LYS A 38 2.49 11.46 11.78
N ALA A 39 2.13 12.67 11.35
CA ALA A 39 2.74 13.32 10.18
C ALA A 39 4.26 13.57 10.35
N SER A 40 4.73 13.66 11.60
CA SER A 40 6.15 13.76 11.94
C SER A 40 6.93 12.46 11.75
N ASN A 41 6.28 11.30 11.65
CA ASN A 41 6.94 10.02 11.43
C ASN A 41 7.31 9.85 9.94
N ARG A 42 8.38 10.54 9.52
CA ARG A 42 8.87 10.54 8.15
C ARG A 42 9.29 9.15 7.67
N SER A 43 9.84 8.32 8.56
CA SER A 43 10.24 6.94 8.24
C SER A 43 9.03 6.10 7.81
N LYS A 44 7.98 6.03 8.62
CA LYS A 44 6.75 5.29 8.27
C LYS A 44 6.09 5.83 7.00
N ILE A 45 6.07 7.15 6.81
CA ILE A 45 5.55 7.75 5.56
C ILE A 45 6.35 7.28 4.35
N ASN A 46 7.68 7.25 4.46
CA ASN A 46 8.54 6.75 3.38
C ASN A 46 8.30 5.27 3.10
N PHE A 47 8.08 4.44 4.12
CA PHE A 47 7.73 3.03 3.93
C PHE A 47 6.39 2.86 3.21
N ILE A 48 5.35 3.60 3.58
CA ILE A 48 4.07 3.59 2.86
C ILE A 48 4.28 3.96 1.39
N TRP A 49 5.08 4.99 1.12
CA TRP A 49 5.38 5.39 -0.26
C TRP A 49 6.09 4.28 -1.05
N ARG A 50 7.10 3.63 -0.45
CA ARG A 50 7.80 2.48 -1.06
C ARG A 50 6.85 1.31 -1.32
N SER A 51 5.97 1.00 -0.37
CA SER A 51 4.99 -0.07 -0.51
C SER A 51 3.96 0.23 -1.61
N LEU A 52 3.45 1.46 -1.70
CA LEU A 52 2.54 1.87 -2.78
C LEU A 52 3.20 1.80 -4.16
N ASN A 53 4.46 2.24 -4.27
CA ASN A 53 5.24 2.14 -5.50
C ASN A 53 5.52 0.67 -5.88
N TYR A 54 5.76 -0.20 -4.91
CA TYR A 54 5.88 -1.64 -5.16
C TYR A 54 4.56 -2.22 -5.71
N LEU A 55 3.43 -1.97 -5.06
CA LEU A 55 2.11 -2.46 -5.50
C LEU A 55 1.70 -1.92 -6.87
N GLU A 56 2.13 -0.70 -7.22
CA GLU A 56 1.99 -0.13 -8.57
C GLU A 56 2.79 -0.92 -9.60
N LYS A 57 4.04 -1.28 -9.30
CA LYS A 57 4.91 -2.05 -10.20
C LYS A 57 4.41 -3.48 -10.42
N GLU A 58 3.86 -4.10 -9.39
CA GLU A 58 3.19 -5.40 -9.48
C GLU A 58 1.83 -5.32 -10.20
N GLY A 59 1.40 -4.11 -10.59
CA GLY A 59 0.16 -3.90 -11.34
C GLY A 59 -1.12 -4.01 -10.52
N ILE A 60 -1.03 -4.13 -9.19
CA ILE A 60 -2.15 -4.19 -8.24
C ILE A 60 -2.80 -2.81 -8.10
N LEU A 61 -1.96 -1.77 -8.05
CA LEU A 61 -2.38 -0.38 -8.08
C LEU A 61 -2.06 0.24 -9.44
N GLU A 62 -2.85 1.23 -9.83
CA GLU A 62 -2.62 2.01 -11.04
C GLU A 62 -2.52 3.49 -10.71
N MET A 63 -1.68 4.25 -11.40
CA MET A 63 -1.68 5.71 -11.22
C MET A 63 -2.95 6.34 -11.80
N ASN A 64 -3.60 7.20 -11.02
CA ASN A 64 -4.79 7.95 -11.47
C ASN A 64 -4.42 9.31 -12.11
N GLY A 65 -3.30 9.40 -12.84
CA GLY A 65 -2.86 10.60 -13.56
C GLY A 65 -2.43 11.82 -12.72
N GLN A 66 -2.64 11.80 -11.39
CA GLN A 66 -2.23 12.88 -10.49
C GLN A 66 -0.88 12.56 -9.83
N TYR A 67 0.13 13.36 -10.15
CA TYR A 67 1.53 13.15 -9.75
C TYR A 67 1.91 13.82 -8.42
N SER A 68 1.17 14.84 -7.97
CA SER A 68 1.44 15.54 -6.72
C SER A 68 0.16 15.99 -6.00
N PRO A 69 -0.21 15.35 -4.88
CA PRO A 69 0.34 14.11 -4.36
C PRO A 69 -0.02 12.91 -5.27
N LYS A 70 0.92 11.96 -5.38
CA LYS A 70 0.73 10.74 -6.18
C LYS A 70 -0.50 9.98 -5.70
N THR A 71 -1.46 9.77 -6.61
CA THR A 71 -2.73 9.11 -6.32
C THR A 71 -2.84 7.81 -7.10
N TYR A 72 -3.24 6.77 -6.39
CA TYR A 72 -3.36 5.42 -6.90
C TYR A 72 -4.83 5.02 -6.96
N LYS A 73 -5.22 4.33 -8.03
CA LYS A 73 -6.49 3.65 -8.18
C LYS A 73 -6.29 2.17 -7.90
N ILE A 74 -7.19 1.61 -7.12
CA ILE A 74 -7.24 0.16 -6.88
C ILE A 74 -7.88 -0.47 -8.12
N LYS A 75 -7.18 -1.38 -8.80
CA LYS A 75 -7.69 -1.98 -10.04
C LYS A 75 -8.87 -2.93 -9.82
N SER A 76 -8.88 -3.62 -8.68
CA SER A 76 -9.92 -4.57 -8.31
C SER A 76 -10.61 -4.13 -7.03
N HIS A 77 -11.93 -4.23 -6.97
CA HIS A 77 -12.69 -4.08 -5.72
C HIS A 77 -12.58 -5.30 -4.80
N GLN A 78 -11.80 -6.32 -5.21
CA GLN A 78 -11.52 -7.47 -4.37
C GLN A 78 -10.40 -7.16 -3.39
N LYS A 79 -10.49 -7.75 -2.20
CA LYS A 79 -9.42 -7.66 -1.20
C LYS A 79 -8.14 -8.23 -1.79
N ILE A 80 -7.05 -7.53 -1.52
CA ILE A 80 -5.71 -7.98 -1.86
C ILE A 80 -5.35 -9.10 -0.89
N ASP A 81 -4.98 -10.27 -1.42
CA ASP A 81 -4.43 -11.35 -0.61
C ASP A 81 -3.04 -10.96 -0.11
N ILE A 82 -2.96 -10.73 1.21
CA ILE A 82 -1.73 -10.30 1.86
C ILE A 82 -0.71 -11.44 1.85
N ASP A 83 -1.16 -12.66 2.10
CA ASP A 83 -0.24 -13.78 2.31
C ASP A 83 0.37 -14.25 0.98
N ASP A 84 -0.39 -14.16 -0.12
CA ASP A 84 0.14 -14.39 -1.48
C ASP A 84 1.25 -13.38 -1.84
N ILE A 85 1.01 -12.09 -1.64
CA ILE A 85 2.02 -11.05 -1.94
C ILE A 85 3.28 -11.21 -1.08
N ILE A 86 3.12 -11.52 0.20
CA ILE A 86 4.26 -11.70 1.09
C ILE A 86 5.07 -12.94 0.69
N SER A 87 4.39 -14.03 0.33
CA SER A 87 5.05 -15.25 -0.20
C SER A 87 5.86 -14.94 -1.45
N GLN A 88 5.30 -14.22 -2.42
CA GLN A 88 6.00 -13.82 -3.65
C GLN A 88 7.28 -12.99 -3.39
N ILE A 89 7.25 -12.12 -2.37
CA ILE A 89 8.42 -11.32 -1.99
C ILE A 89 9.49 -12.18 -1.33
N GLU A 90 9.09 -13.13 -0.50
CA GLU A 90 10.03 -14.03 0.17
C GLU A 90 10.67 -15.01 -0.83
N GLU A 91 9.93 -15.46 -1.85
CA GLU A 91 10.45 -16.28 -2.94
C GLU A 91 11.44 -15.53 -3.84
N ASN A 92 11.15 -14.28 -4.21
CA ASN A 92 12.04 -13.45 -5.03
C ASN A 92 13.36 -13.06 -4.33
N ARG A 93 13.53 -13.39 -3.05
CA ARG A 93 14.73 -13.11 -2.25
C ARG A 93 15.63 -14.33 -2.04
N LYS A 94 15.18 -15.53 -2.43
CA LYS A 94 16.00 -16.74 -2.47
C LYS A 94 16.79 -16.82 -3.76
#